data_AF-A0A842QX97-F1
#
_entry.id   AF-A0A842QX97-F1
#
_cell.length_a   1.000
_cell.length_b   1.000
_cell.length_c   1.000
_cell.angle_alpha   90.00
_cell.angle_beta   90.00
_cell.angle_gamma   90.00
#
_symmetry.space_group_name_H-M   'P 1'
#
loop_
_entity.id
_entity.type
_entity.pdbx_description
1 polymer ?
#
loop_
_entity_poly.entity_id
_entity_poly.type
_entity_poly.pdbx_seq_one_letter_code
_entity_poly.pdbx_strand_id
1 'polypeptide(L)'
;MASLLNTPAPFSSELSMILQLFSLGILILAFIVVKQKKHKTHGTLMFTAGLLNIISVIGVMIPTALKQLDTSISGFNLLLRSHILIGVTVLGISGYILAEWRFREPGSTCFQRRKWMLGLSLAWMGQLIIGMLLFLMRYQ
;
A
#
# COMPACT_ATOMS: atom_id res chain seq x y z
N MET A 1 1.96 2.50 27.60
CA MET A 1 1.56 2.66 26.18
C MET A 1 1.00 1.32 25.74
N ALA A 2 -0.16 1.27 25.08
CA ALA A 2 -0.67 0.00 24.55
C ALA A 2 0.21 -0.43 23.37
N SER A 3 0.79 -1.62 23.45
CA SER A 3 1.52 -2.27 22.34
C SER A 3 0.75 -3.54 21.96
N LEU A 4 0.32 -3.60 20.71
CA LEU A 4 -0.38 -4.73 20.11
C LEU A 4 0.59 -5.77 19.57
N LEU A 5 1.76 -5.33 19.10
CA LEU A 5 2.77 -6.21 18.49
C LEU A 5 3.92 -6.55 19.45
N ASN A 6 3.84 -6.11 20.71
CA ASN A 6 4.89 -6.24 21.72
C ASN A 6 6.23 -5.64 21.25
N THR A 7 6.18 -4.43 20.67
CA THR A 7 7.34 -3.68 20.15
C THR A 7 7.51 -2.36 20.90
N PRO A 8 8.70 -1.71 20.87
CA PRO A 8 8.87 -0.37 21.43
C PRO A 8 8.21 0.74 20.57
N ALA A 9 7.53 0.38 19.48
CA ALA A 9 6.92 1.33 18.57
C ALA A 9 5.70 2.02 19.21
N PRO A 10 5.45 3.31 18.88
CA PRO A 10 4.21 3.95 19.26
C PRO A 10 3.03 3.28 18.54
N PHE A 11 1.85 3.32 19.18
CA PHE A 11 0.63 2.70 18.66
C PHE A 11 0.31 3.07 17.20
N SER A 12 0.57 4.30 16.77
CA SER A 12 0.34 4.72 15.37
C SER A 12 1.25 3.99 14.38
N SER A 13 2.49 3.71 14.74
CA SER A 13 3.42 2.94 13.90
C SER A 13 3.00 1.46 13.84
N GLU A 14 2.58 0.87 14.95
CA GLU A 14 2.05 -0.51 14.96
C GLU A 14 0.77 -0.63 14.13
N LEU A 15 -0.15 0.33 14.26
CA LEU A 15 -1.37 0.38 13.47
C LEU A 15 -1.06 0.48 11.97
N SER A 16 -0.09 1.33 11.59
CA SER A 16 0.39 1.42 10.21
C SER A 16 0.91 0.08 9.69
N MET A 17 1.70 -0.63 10.51
CA MET A 17 2.24 -1.95 10.16
C MET A 17 1.13 -2.99 9.96
N ILE A 18 0.14 -3.03 10.85
CA ILE A 18 -1.02 -3.92 10.75
C ILE A 18 -1.82 -3.64 9.47
N LEU A 19 -2.07 -2.36 9.17
CA LEU A 19 -2.79 -1.96 7.96
C LEU A 19 -2.02 -2.32 6.67
N GLN A 20 -0.69 -2.23 6.69
CA GLN A 20 0.16 -2.68 5.58
C GLN A 20 0.08 -4.18 5.37
N LEU A 21 0.18 -4.99 6.44
CA LEU A 21 0.06 -6.44 6.40
C LEU A 21 -1.33 -6.87 5.89
N PHE A 22 -2.38 -6.21 6.36
CA PHE A 22 -3.74 -6.47 5.90
C PHE A 22 -3.90 -6.12 4.41
N SER A 23 -3.36 -4.98 3.96
CA SER A 23 -3.36 -4.59 2.55
C SER A 23 -2.60 -5.59 1.67
N LEU A 24 -1.48 -6.11 2.15
CA LEU A 24 -0.73 -7.18 1.47
C LEU A 24 -1.58 -8.44 1.32
N GLY A 25 -2.29 -8.84 2.37
CA GLY A 25 -3.25 -9.95 2.32
C GLY A 25 -4.32 -9.75 1.25
N ILE A 26 -4.91 -8.55 1.15
CA ILE A 26 -5.90 -8.24 0.11
C ILE A 26 -5.27 -8.33 -1.29
N LEU A 27 -4.06 -7.80 -1.50
CA LEU A 27 -3.38 -7.89 -2.80
C LEU A 27 -3.14 -9.34 -3.23
N ILE A 28 -2.71 -10.21 -2.30
CA ILE A 28 -2.53 -11.65 -2.57
C ILE A 28 -3.87 -12.29 -2.95
N LEU A 29 -4.94 -12.03 -2.19
CA LEU A 29 -6.29 -12.52 -2.51
C LEU A 29 -6.77 -12.03 -3.87
N ALA A 30 -6.57 -10.75 -4.18
CA ALA A 30 -6.91 -10.17 -5.47
C ALA A 30 -6.17 -10.86 -6.62
N PHE A 31 -4.92 -11.28 -6.41
CA PHE A 31 -4.12 -12.04 -7.39
C PHE A 31 -4.67 -13.46 -7.63
N ILE A 32 -5.20 -14.11 -6.59
CA ILE A 32 -5.86 -15.41 -6.73
C ILE A 32 -7.19 -15.24 -7.50
N VAL A 33 -7.99 -14.24 -7.16
CA VAL A 33 -9.30 -13.98 -7.77
C VAL A 33 -9.19 -13.65 -9.26
N VAL A 34 -8.16 -12.90 -9.67
CA VAL A 34 -7.95 -12.61 -11.10
C VAL A 34 -7.57 -13.87 -11.90
N LYS A 35 -6.82 -14.81 -11.31
CA LYS A 35 -6.52 -16.12 -11.94
C LYS A 35 -7.78 -16.96 -12.14
N GLN A 36 -8.77 -16.83 -11.25
CA GLN A 36 -10.09 -17.45 -11.40
C GLN A 36 -10.99 -16.74 -12.43
N LYS A 37 -10.48 -15.73 -13.15
CA LYS A 37 -11.23 -14.92 -14.13
C LYS A 37 -12.45 -14.18 -13.54
N LYS A 38 -12.49 -13.98 -12.22
CA LYS A 38 -13.56 -13.25 -11.51
C LYS A 38 -13.28 -11.75 -11.50
N HIS A 39 -13.36 -11.11 -12.65
CA HIS A 39 -12.91 -9.71 -12.84
C HIS A 39 -13.69 -8.68 -12.02
N LYS A 40 -15.00 -8.85 -11.85
CA LYS A 40 -15.81 -7.96 -11.00
C LYS A 40 -15.34 -8.03 -9.54
N THR A 41 -15.18 -9.24 -9.00
CA THR A 41 -14.69 -9.46 -7.63
C THR A 41 -13.27 -8.93 -7.44
N HIS A 42 -12.38 -9.15 -8.42
CA HIS A 42 -11.04 -8.57 -8.40
C HIS A 42 -11.08 -7.04 -8.32
N GLY A 43 -11.88 -6.40 -9.17
CA GLY A 43 -12.04 -4.94 -9.16
C GLY A 43 -12.58 -4.42 -7.83
N THR A 44 -13.58 -5.08 -7.25
CA THR A 44 -14.09 -4.72 -5.91
C THR A 44 -13.01 -4.85 -4.83
N LEU A 45 -12.23 -5.94 -4.84
CA LEU A 45 -11.12 -6.11 -3.89
C LEU A 45 -10.07 -5.02 -4.04
N MET A 46 -9.67 -4.70 -5.27
CA MET A 46 -8.70 -3.65 -5.54
C MET A 46 -9.23 -2.27 -5.15
N PHE A 47 -10.53 -2.00 -5.34
CA PHE A 47 -11.18 -0.77 -4.90
C PHE A 47 -11.16 -0.65 -3.36
N THR A 48 -11.54 -1.71 -2.65
CA THR A 48 -11.50 -1.75 -1.18
C THR A 48 -10.07 -1.58 -0.66
N ALA A 49 -9.09 -2.26 -1.26
CA ALA A 49 -7.68 -2.09 -0.92
C ALA A 49 -7.21 -0.65 -1.16
N GLY A 50 -7.58 -0.04 -2.28
CA GLY A 50 -7.27 1.34 -2.61
C GLY A 50 -7.84 2.32 -1.60
N LEU A 51 -9.12 2.18 -1.24
CA LEU A 51 -9.78 3.03 -0.26
C LEU A 51 -9.13 2.89 1.13
N LEU A 52 -8.88 1.65 1.57
CA LEU A 52 -8.19 1.40 2.83
C LEU A 52 -6.78 2.01 2.84
N ASN A 53 -6.04 1.90 1.74
CA ASN A 53 -4.71 2.47 1.61
C ASN A 53 -4.75 4.00 1.68
N ILE A 54 -5.71 4.66 1.01
CA ILE A 54 -5.89 6.12 1.11
C ILE A 54 -6.15 6.54 2.57
N ILE A 55 -7.08 5.86 3.25
CA ILE A 55 -7.41 6.14 4.65
C ILE A 55 -6.19 5.93 5.54
N SER A 56 -5.45 4.84 5.35
CA SER A 56 -4.23 4.53 6.10
C SER A 56 -3.14 5.58 5.87
N VAL A 57 -2.92 5.99 4.61
CA VAL A 57 -1.92 6.98 4.24
C VAL A 57 -2.23 8.32 4.90
N ILE A 58 -3.45 8.82 4.75
CA ILE A 58 -3.85 10.13 5.27
C ILE A 58 -3.96 10.12 6.80
N GLY A 59 -4.59 9.08 7.36
CA GLY A 59 -4.89 9.00 8.80
C GLY A 59 -3.72 8.59 9.67
N VAL A 60 -2.79 7.79 9.14
CA VAL A 60 -1.72 7.16 9.97
C VAL A 60 -0.33 7.41 9.40
N MET A 61 -0.10 7.13 8.10
CA MET A 61 1.26 7.16 7.56
C MET A 61 1.83 8.58 7.44
N ILE A 62 1.09 9.54 6.90
CA ILE A 62 1.55 10.93 6.76
C ILE A 62 1.87 11.54 8.13
N PRO A 63 0.96 11.51 9.13
CA PRO A 63 1.27 12.05 10.46
C PRO A 63 2.47 11.37 11.13
N THR A 64 2.65 10.06 10.91
CA THR A 64 3.77 9.30 11.46
C THR A 64 5.09 9.68 10.78
N ALA A 65 5.09 9.78 9.45
CA ALA A 65 6.27 10.15 8.68
C ALA A 65 6.77 11.56 9.01
N LEU A 66 5.87 12.53 9.19
CA LEU A 66 6.24 13.91 9.57
C LEU A 66 6.97 13.97 10.92
N LYS A 67 6.67 13.06 11.85
CA LYS A 67 7.36 12.94 13.15
C LYS A 67 8.72 12.23 13.05
N GLN A 68 9.04 11.65 11.90
CA GLN A 68 10.19 10.78 11.68
C GLN A 68 11.20 11.34 10.66
N LEU A 69 11.06 12.60 10.25
CA LEU A 69 11.91 13.21 9.21
C LEU A 69 13.37 13.43 9.65
N ASP A 70 13.63 13.52 10.96
CA ASP A 70 14.95 13.78 11.54
C ASP A 70 15.46 12.59 12.34
N THR A 71 16.13 11.67 11.66
CA THR A 71 16.77 10.50 12.27
C THR A 71 18.19 10.32 11.77
N SER A 72 19.09 9.92 12.67
CA SER A 72 20.52 9.69 12.42
C SER A 72 20.83 8.29 11.87
N ILE A 73 19.82 7.45 11.62
CA ILE A 73 20.00 6.10 11.08
C ILE A 73 20.46 6.20 9.63
N SER A 74 21.65 5.65 9.34
CA SER A 74 22.22 5.64 7.99
C SER A 74 21.30 4.92 6.99
N GLY A 75 21.13 5.50 5.79
CA GLY A 75 20.26 4.97 4.74
C GLY A 75 18.75 5.09 4.98
N PHE A 76 18.30 5.29 6.23
CA PHE A 76 16.88 5.39 6.57
C PHE A 76 16.19 6.55 5.86
N ASN A 77 16.78 7.75 5.91
CA ASN A 77 16.16 8.95 5.29
C ASN A 77 16.05 8.81 3.77
N LEU A 78 17.04 8.19 3.12
CA LEU A 78 16.99 7.93 1.69
C LEU A 78 15.89 6.92 1.34
N LEU A 79 15.79 5.84 2.12
CA LEU A 79 14.77 4.81 1.95
C LEU A 79 13.36 5.37 2.20
N LEU A 80 13.18 6.14 3.28
CA LEU A 80 11.92 6.81 3.63
C LEU A 80 11.47 7.78 2.53
N ARG A 81 12.37 8.65 2.05
CA ARG A 81 12.04 9.60 0.97
C ARG A 81 11.69 8.88 -0.33
N SER A 82 12.42 7.83 -0.67
CA SER A 82 12.14 7.00 -1.85
C SER A 82 10.80 6.28 -1.71
N HIS A 83 10.49 5.74 -0.52
CA HIS A 83 9.22 5.13 -0.20
C HIS A 83 8.05 6.11 -0.35
N ILE A 84 8.18 7.32 0.18
CA ILE A 84 7.16 8.36 0.04
C ILE A 84 6.94 8.71 -1.45
N LEU A 85 8.01 8.97 -2.20
CA LEU A 85 7.90 9.40 -3.59
C LEU A 85 7.28 8.32 -4.50
N ILE A 86 7.76 7.07 -4.37
CA ILE A 86 7.21 5.95 -5.13
C ILE A 86 5.80 5.63 -4.66
N GLY A 87 5.54 5.67 -3.35
CA GLY A 87 4.23 5.43 -2.74
C GLY A 87 3.16 6.39 -3.26
N VAL A 88 3.46 7.69 -3.31
CA VAL A 88 2.55 8.72 -3.88
C VAL A 88 2.28 8.43 -5.36
N THR A 89 3.30 8.06 -6.13
CA THR A 89 3.16 7.73 -7.56
C THR A 89 2.26 6.52 -7.76
N VAL A 90 2.51 5.43 -7.00
CA VAL A 90 1.70 4.21 -7.03
C VAL A 90 0.26 4.51 -6.62
N LEU A 91 0.04 5.29 -5.57
CA LEU A 91 -1.29 5.66 -5.09
C LEU A 91 -2.05 6.48 -6.15
N GLY A 92 -1.41 7.47 -6.77
CA GLY A 92 -2.01 8.30 -7.82
C GLY A 92 -2.42 7.48 -9.05
N ILE A 93 -1.52 6.63 -9.57
CA ILE A 93 -1.82 5.77 -10.71
C ILE A 93 -2.92 4.76 -10.36
N SER A 94 -2.88 4.18 -9.16
CA SER A 94 -3.91 3.23 -8.70
C SER A 94 -5.28 3.91 -8.61
N GLY A 95 -5.33 5.12 -8.06
CA GLY A 95 -6.56 5.92 -7.98
C GLY A 95 -7.15 6.20 -9.36
N TYR A 96 -6.31 6.59 -10.32
CA TYR A 96 -6.74 6.79 -11.71
C TYR A 96 -7.32 5.51 -12.34
N ILE A 97 -6.64 4.37 -12.19
CA ILE A 97 -7.10 3.09 -12.76
C ILE A 97 -8.41 2.64 -12.10
N LEU A 98 -8.54 2.79 -10.77
CA LEU A 98 -9.76 2.42 -10.04
C LEU A 98 -10.93 3.34 -10.39
N ALA A 99 -10.69 4.63 -10.57
CA ALA A 99 -11.72 5.56 -11.05
C ALA A 99 -12.17 5.16 -12.47
N GLU A 100 -11.23 4.92 -13.38
CA GLU A 100 -11.55 4.46 -14.74
C GLU A 100 -12.35 3.15 -14.72
N TRP A 101 -11.98 2.19 -13.86
CA TRP A 101 -12.72 0.94 -13.67
C TRP A 101 -14.12 1.14 -13.09
N ARG A 102 -14.32 2.10 -12.18
CA ARG A 102 -15.64 2.33 -11.56
C ARG A 102 -16.62 3.04 -12.50
N PHE A 103 -16.11 3.94 -13.34
CA PHE A 103 -16.92 4.76 -14.25
C PHE A 103 -17.09 4.15 -15.65
N ARG A 104 -16.29 3.15 -16.03
CA ARG A 104 -16.46 2.37 -17.27
C ARG A 104 -16.90 0.96 -16.92
N GLU A 105 -17.77 0.35 -17.73
CA GLU A 105 -18.16 -1.04 -17.48
C GLU A 105 -16.93 -1.96 -17.44
N PRO A 106 -16.85 -2.89 -16.46
CA PRO A 106 -15.73 -3.82 -16.35
C PRO A 106 -15.73 -4.76 -17.56
N GLY A 107 -14.90 -4.44 -18.56
CA GLY A 107 -14.82 -5.12 -19.85
C GLY A 107 -13.41 -5.13 -20.46
N SER A 108 -13.33 -5.16 -21.79
CA SER A 108 -12.10 -5.34 -22.58
C SER A 108 -11.00 -4.29 -22.30
N THR A 109 -11.38 -3.09 -21.87
CA THR A 109 -10.45 -1.98 -21.53
C THR A 109 -9.55 -2.30 -20.33
N CYS A 110 -10.05 -3.04 -19.34
CA CYS A 110 -9.27 -3.48 -18.18
C CYS A 110 -8.14 -4.44 -18.62
N PHE A 111 -8.42 -5.31 -19.59
CA PHE A 111 -7.46 -6.25 -20.13
C PHE A 111 -6.40 -5.62 -21.06
N GLN A 112 -6.74 -4.55 -21.77
CA GLN A 112 -5.78 -3.82 -22.60
C GLN A 112 -4.59 -3.29 -21.78
N ARG A 113 -4.80 -2.98 -20.50
CA ARG A 113 -3.77 -2.46 -19.59
C ARG A 113 -3.22 -3.52 -18.62
N ARG A 114 -3.40 -4.82 -18.91
CA ARG A 114 -2.97 -5.91 -18.00
C ARG A 114 -1.50 -5.81 -17.56
N LYS A 115 -0.58 -5.46 -18.47
CA LYS A 115 0.85 -5.30 -18.14
C LYS A 115 1.07 -4.14 -17.16
N TRP A 116 0.36 -3.02 -17.33
CA TRP A 116 0.41 -1.88 -16.43
C TRP A 116 -0.15 -2.22 -15.05
N MET A 117 -1.28 -2.92 -15.00
CA MET A 117 -1.88 -3.36 -13.73
C MET A 117 -0.98 -4.33 -12.97
N LEU A 118 -0.31 -5.25 -13.68
CA LEU A 118 0.67 -6.15 -13.07
C LEU A 118 1.88 -5.37 -12.52
N GLY A 119 2.46 -4.47 -13.33
CA GLY A 119 3.57 -3.62 -12.89
C GLY A 119 3.22 -2.77 -11.68
N LEU A 120 2.02 -2.18 -11.66
CA LEU A 120 1.52 -1.39 -10.55
C LEU A 120 1.30 -2.24 -9.29
N SER A 121 0.76 -3.45 -9.43
CA SER A 121 0.57 -4.38 -8.31
C SER A 121 1.91 -4.81 -7.71
N LEU A 122 2.91 -5.09 -8.56
CA LEU A 122 4.27 -5.41 -8.11
C LEU A 122 4.92 -4.22 -7.41
N ALA A 123 4.79 -3.02 -7.97
CA ALA A 123 5.30 -1.79 -7.35
C ALA A 123 4.65 -1.54 -5.98
N TRP A 124 3.33 -1.73 -5.86
CA TRP A 124 2.62 -1.60 -4.60
C TRP A 124 3.08 -2.65 -3.57
N MET A 125 3.21 -3.92 -3.96
CA MET A 125 3.78 -4.93 -3.06
C MET A 125 5.19 -4.56 -2.60
N GLY A 126 6.05 -4.06 -3.51
CA GLY A 126 7.37 -3.55 -3.16
C GLY A 126 7.31 -2.41 -2.15
N GLN A 127 6.36 -1.47 -2.28
CA GLN A 127 6.15 -0.40 -1.31
C GLN A 127 5.73 -0.92 0.06
N LEU A 128 4.85 -1.93 0.13
CA LEU A 128 4.48 -2.55 1.41
C LEU A 128 5.70 -3.20 2.07
N ILE A 129 6.57 -3.87 1.29
CA ILE A 129 7.82 -4.45 1.81
C ILE A 129 8.75 -3.38 2.34
N ILE A 130 8.94 -2.28 1.61
CA ILE A 130 9.78 -1.15 2.06
C ILE A 130 9.20 -0.53 3.35
N GLY A 131 7.87 -0.37 3.44
CA GLY A 131 7.20 0.12 4.65
C GLY A 131 7.46 -0.78 5.87
N MET A 132 7.40 -2.09 5.68
CA MET A 132 7.76 -3.06 6.72
C MET A 132 9.23 -2.95 7.12
N LEU A 133 10.16 -2.82 6.16
CA LEU A 133 11.58 -2.64 6.44
C LEU A 133 11.85 -1.36 7.24
N LEU A 134 11.19 -0.25 6.91
CA LEU A 134 11.30 1.01 7.65
C LEU A 134 10.82 0.85 9.11
N PHE A 135 9.75 0.08 9.34
CA PHE A 135 9.29 -0.23 10.69
C PHE A 135 10.34 -1.03 11.46
N LEU A 136 10.88 -2.10 10.86
CA LEU A 136 11.88 -2.95 11.49
C LEU A 136 13.16 -2.17 11.81
N MET A 137 13.70 -1.40 10.86
CA MET A 137 14.91 -0.58 11.05
C MET A 137 14.80 0.45 12.18
N ARG A 138 13.58 0.87 12.54
CA ARG A 138 13.36 1.92 13.55
C ARG A 138 13.06 1.37 14.93
N TYR A 139 12.41 0.22 15.02
CA TYR A 139 11.83 -0.30 16.27
C TYR A 139 12.29 -1.70 16.66
N GLN A 140 13.20 -2.30 15.90
CA GLN A 140 13.94 -3.51 16.26
C GLN A 140 15.44 -3.25 16.16
#